data_AF-A0AAJ2NSU9-F1
#
_entry.id   AF-A0AAJ2NSU9-F1
#
_cell.length_a   1.000
_cell.length_b   1.000
_cell.length_c   1.000
_cell.angle_alpha   90.00
_cell.angle_beta   90.00
_cell.angle_gamma   90.00
#
_symmetry.space_group_name_H-M   'P 1'
#
loop_
_entity.id
_entity.type
_entity.pdbx_description
1 polymer ?
#
loop_
_entity_poly.entity_id
_entity_poly.type
_entity_poly.pdbx_seq_one_letter_code
_entity_poly.pdbx_strand_id
1 'polypeptide(L)'
;MTGTQSYAGSGDNSPILNDNSGVLSYVRIEYAGYAYQPDKEINSLTLGAVGSGTTIDHVQIALAKDDAIEWFGGTVNAKYL
;
A
#
# COMPACT_ATOMS: atom_id res chain seq x y z
N MET A 1 -17.10 3.97 -2.58
CA MET A 1 -16.35 4.95 -3.40
C MET A 1 -16.36 4.45 -4.84
N THR A 2 -17.21 5.02 -5.69
CA THR A 2 -17.32 4.68 -7.11
C THR A 2 -16.43 5.65 -7.90
N GLY A 3 -15.20 5.23 -8.19
CA GLY A 3 -14.22 6.05 -8.88
C GLY A 3 -12.83 5.43 -8.82
N THR A 4 -12.69 4.18 -9.25
CA THR A 4 -11.40 3.49 -9.29
C THR A 4 -10.59 4.01 -10.47
N GLN A 5 -9.88 5.13 -10.27
CA GLN A 5 -8.73 5.47 -11.13
C GLN A 5 -7.71 4.34 -10.95
N SER A 6 -7.64 3.46 -11.95
CA SER A 6 -6.78 2.27 -11.94
C SER A 6 -5.35 2.69 -12.28
N TYR A 7 -4.68 3.37 -11.35
CA TYR A 7 -3.23 3.53 -11.41
C TYR A 7 -2.63 2.18 -10.99
N ALA A 8 -2.09 1.39 -11.91
CA ALA A 8 -1.26 0.24 -11.57
C ALA A 8 -0.01 0.36 -12.44
N GLY A 9 1.21 0.16 -11.95
CA GLY A 9 2.35 0.57 -12.76
C GLY A 9 3.72 0.03 -12.40
N SER A 10 4.43 -0.42 -13.44
CA SER A 10 5.86 -0.75 -13.44
C SER A 10 6.75 0.32 -14.12
N GLY A 11 6.22 1.53 -14.34
CA GLY A 11 6.98 2.69 -14.83
C GLY A 11 6.65 3.18 -16.24
N ASP A 12 5.57 2.71 -16.87
CA ASP A 12 5.12 3.14 -18.19
C ASP A 12 3.90 4.09 -18.14
N ASN A 13 3.73 4.92 -19.19
CA ASN A 13 2.56 5.79 -19.38
C ASN A 13 1.25 5.01 -19.62
N SER A 14 1.21 3.72 -19.31
CA SER A 14 0.09 2.80 -19.54
C SER A 14 -0.06 1.90 -18.34
N PRO A 15 -1.16 1.95 -17.59
CA PRO A 15 -1.24 1.21 -16.34
C PRO A 15 -1.23 -0.31 -16.56
N ILE A 16 -0.31 -1.02 -15.90
CA ILE A 16 -0.24 -2.48 -15.91
C ILE A 16 -1.01 -3.01 -14.70
N LEU A 17 -2.30 -3.28 -14.88
CA LEU A 17 -3.19 -3.70 -13.78
C LEU A 17 -2.76 -4.98 -13.06
N ASN A 18 -2.00 -5.84 -13.73
CA ASN A 18 -1.50 -7.09 -13.16
C ASN A 18 0.02 -7.03 -12.89
N ASP A 19 0.58 -5.84 -12.66
CA ASP A 19 1.96 -5.76 -12.21
C ASP A 19 2.17 -6.60 -10.94
N ASN A 20 3.39 -7.12 -10.82
CA ASN A 20 3.84 -7.82 -9.64
C ASN A 20 4.95 -6.98 -9.00
N SER A 21 4.58 -6.25 -7.95
CA SER A 21 5.46 -5.44 -7.13
C SER A 21 6.12 -6.25 -6.00
N GLY A 22 5.90 -7.57 -5.95
CA GLY A 22 6.55 -8.50 -5.02
C GLY A 22 5.58 -9.20 -4.06
N VAL A 23 6.14 -9.64 -2.93
CA VAL A 23 5.43 -10.39 -1.89
C VAL A 23 5.74 -9.80 -0.52
N LEU A 24 4.71 -9.42 0.22
CA LEU A 24 4.76 -9.24 1.67
C LEU A 24 3.92 -10.35 2.30
N SER A 25 4.57 -11.27 3.00
CA SER A 25 3.89 -12.34 3.73
C SER A 25 4.44 -12.52 5.14
N TYR A 26 3.55 -12.58 6.15
CA TYR A 26 3.92 -12.64 7.57
C TYR A 26 4.88 -11.53 7.98
N VAL A 27 4.54 -10.30 7.59
CA VAL A 27 5.36 -9.10 7.85
C VAL A 27 4.77 -8.34 9.04
N ARG A 28 5.63 -7.92 9.97
CA ARG A 28 5.25 -7.01 11.05
C ARG A 28 5.96 -5.67 10.89
N ILE A 29 5.18 -4.59 10.85
CA ILE A 29 5.66 -3.20 10.81
C ILE A 29 5.34 -2.57 12.17
N GLU A 30 6.33 -2.00 12.84
CA GLU A 30 6.16 -1.40 14.16
C GLU A 30 6.79 -0.02 14.26
N TYR A 31 6.17 0.88 15.03
CA TYR A 31 6.68 2.22 15.30
C TYR A 31 6.91 3.05 14.02
N ALA A 32 6.14 2.75 12.98
CA ALA A 32 6.24 3.42 11.69
C ALA A 32 5.46 4.74 11.68
N GLY A 33 5.93 5.65 10.83
CA GLY A 33 5.37 6.99 10.64
C GLY A 33 6.11 8.10 11.37
N TYR A 34 6.04 9.30 10.81
CA TYR A 34 6.73 10.48 11.29
C TYR A 34 5.94 11.75 10.94
N ALA A 35 5.78 12.66 11.89
CA ALA A 35 5.13 13.96 11.66
C ALA A 35 6.16 14.91 11.08
N TYR A 36 6.13 15.12 9.77
CA TYR A 36 7.10 15.99 9.11
C TYR A 36 6.63 17.45 9.05
N GLN A 37 5.32 17.69 9.19
CA GLN A 37 4.70 19.00 9.45
C GLN A 37 3.55 18.82 10.46
N PRO A 38 3.06 19.90 11.09
CA PRO A 38 1.85 19.83 11.91
C PRO A 38 0.69 19.20 11.12
N ASP A 39 0.06 18.17 11.68
CA ASP A 39 -1.05 17.42 11.10
C ASP A 39 -0.72 16.79 9.72
N LYS A 40 0.56 16.44 9.52
CA LYS A 40 1.07 15.74 8.34
C LYS A 40 2.07 14.67 8.75
N GLU A 41 1.58 13.45 8.79
CA GLU A 41 2.33 12.27 9.14
C GLU A 41 2.66 11.41 7.90
N ILE A 42 3.51 10.41 8.09
CA ILE A 42 3.86 9.41 7.08
C ILE A 42 3.15 8.12 7.49
N ASN A 43 2.47 7.47 6.54
CA ASN A 43 1.80 6.19 6.76
C ASN A 43 2.78 5.05 7.08
N SER A 44 2.27 3.98 7.67
CA SER A 44 3.09 2.80 7.95
C SER A 44 3.37 1.96 6.71
N LEU A 45 2.34 1.67 5.91
CA LEU A 45 2.46 1.02 4.61
C LEU A 45 1.64 1.76 3.56
N THR A 46 2.35 2.38 2.61
CA THR A 46 1.73 3.03 1.46
C THR A 46 1.72 2.08 0.26
N LEU A 47 0.53 1.76 -0.24
CA LEU A 47 0.34 0.95 -1.45
C LEU A 47 -0.04 1.89 -2.61
N GLY A 48 0.99 2.43 -3.28
CA GLY A 48 0.83 3.30 -4.44
C GLY A 48 0.82 2.51 -5.74
N ALA A 49 -0.31 2.53 -6.45
CA ALA A 49 -0.48 1.92 -7.76
C ALA A 49 -0.02 0.44 -7.86
N VAL A 50 -0.29 -0.36 -6.82
CA VAL A 50 0.16 -1.76 -6.75
C VAL A 50 -0.80 -2.68 -7.51
N GLY A 51 -0.27 -3.49 -8.42
CA GLY A 51 -1.04 -4.38 -9.28
C GLY A 51 -1.49 -5.68 -8.62
N SER A 52 -2.51 -6.29 -9.24
CA SER A 52 -3.14 -7.54 -8.79
C SER A 52 -2.23 -8.77 -8.84
N GLY A 53 -1.06 -8.69 -9.47
CA GLY A 53 -0.03 -9.73 -9.45
C GLY A 53 0.81 -9.75 -8.16
N THR A 54 0.68 -8.72 -7.31
CA THR A 54 1.38 -8.58 -6.03
C THR A 54 0.68 -9.39 -4.94
N THR A 55 1.44 -10.00 -4.03
CA THR A 55 0.89 -10.72 -2.86
C THR A 55 1.09 -9.90 -1.59
N ILE A 56 -0.01 -9.59 -0.89
CA ILE A 56 -0.01 -8.99 0.44
C ILE A 56 -0.84 -9.89 1.37
N ASP A 57 -0.21 -10.61 2.28
CA ASP A 57 -0.83 -11.69 3.04
C ASP A 57 -0.27 -11.80 4.48
N HIS A 58 -1.10 -11.69 5.51
CA HIS A 58 -0.64 -11.65 6.92
C HIS A 58 0.35 -10.51 7.18
N VAL A 59 -0.12 -9.26 7.07
CA VAL A 59 0.66 -8.08 7.44
C VAL A 59 0.08 -7.50 8.72
N GLN A 60 0.88 -7.45 9.78
CA GLN A 60 0.49 -6.82 11.04
C GLN A 60 1.19 -5.47 11.19
N ILE A 61 0.43 -4.45 11.60
CA ILE A 61 0.98 -3.14 11.89
C ILE A 61 0.65 -2.78 13.34
N ALA A 62 1.65 -2.36 14.10
CA ALA A 62 1.49 -1.95 15.49
C ALA A 62 2.17 -0.61 15.74
N LEU A 63 1.57 0.20 16.61
CA LEU A 63 2.16 1.47 17.08
C LEU A 63 2.48 2.43 15.92
N ALA A 64 1.60 2.45 14.91
CA ALA A 64 1.63 3.38 13.79
C ALA A 64 1.33 4.80 14.26
N LYS A 65 2.05 5.78 13.70
CA LYS A 65 1.83 7.20 13.99
C LYS A 65 0.75 7.84 13.11
N ASP A 66 0.49 7.24 11.95
CA ASP A 66 -0.55 7.63 10.99
C ASP A 66 -1.31 6.37 10.53
N ASP A 67 -2.01 6.44 9.39
CA ASP A 67 -2.67 5.29 8.77
C ASP A 67 -1.76 4.06 8.73
N ALA A 68 -2.30 2.94 9.22
CA ALA A 68 -1.61 1.66 9.20
C ALA A 68 -1.35 1.25 7.75
N ILE A 69 -2.38 1.25 6.92
CA ILE A 69 -2.26 0.95 5.50
C ILE A 69 -3.08 1.98 4.74
N GLU A 70 -2.45 2.64 3.76
CA GLU A 70 -3.14 3.56 2.87
C GLU A 70 -2.93 3.16 1.42
N TRP A 71 -4.02 3.16 0.64
CA TRP A 71 -4.04 2.80 -0.77
C TRP A 71 -4.18 4.03 -1.65
N PHE A 72 -3.25 4.20 -2.57
CA PHE A 72 -3.29 5.25 -3.58
C PHE A 72 -3.41 4.60 -4.96
N GLY A 73 -4.64 4.21 -5.31
CA GLY A 73 -4.93 3.46 -6.53
C GLY A 73 -4.46 1.99 -6.43
N GLY A 74 -4.24 1.37 -7.59
CA GLY A 74 -3.86 -0.04 -7.69
C GLY A 74 -5.04 -0.98 -7.88
N THR A 75 -4.71 -2.27 -8.03
CA THR A 75 -5.68 -3.38 -8.08
C THR A 75 -5.26 -4.55 -7.20
N VAL A 76 -4.24 -4.37 -6.35
CA VAL A 76 -3.79 -5.38 -5.41
C VAL A 76 -4.92 -5.83 -4.49
N ASN A 77 -5.02 -7.15 -4.29
CA ASN A 77 -5.89 -7.74 -3.29
C ASN A 77 -5.03 -8.20 -2.11
N ALA A 78 -5.34 -7.72 -0.91
CA ALA A 78 -4.66 -8.10 0.31
C ALA A 78 -5.54 -9.00 1.18
N LYS A 79 -4.91 -9.89 1.95
CA LYS A 79 -5.58 -10.81 2.88
C LYS A 79 -4.89 -10.77 4.24
N TYR A 80 -5.68 -10.88 5.30
CA TYR A 80 -5.18 -10.89 6.69
C TYR A 80 -4.30 -9.66 6.99
N LEU A 81 -4.96 -8.51 7.09
CA LEU A 81 -4.39 -7.22 7.47
C LEU A 81 -4.81 -6.84 8.90
#